data_AF-A0A0D0IJH2-F1
#
_entry.id   AF-A0A0D0IJH2-F1
#
_cell.length_a   1.000
_cell.length_b   1.000
_cell.length_c   1.000
_cell.angle_alpha   90.00
_cell.angle_beta   90.00
_cell.angle_gamma   90.00
#
_symmetry.space_group_name_H-M   'P 1'
#
loop_
_entity.id
_entity.type
_entity.pdbx_description
1 polymer ?
#
loop_
_entity_poly.entity_id
_entity_poly.type
_entity_poly.pdbx_seq_one_letter_code
_entity_poly.pdbx_strand_id
1 'polypeptide(L)'
;MVSERHSARVLEIGETGEVHEVAVIDGVEPGGEGGLLGLAVSDGELFTYFTAQGENRVERRTIVGDAGGLSLGPATVVIDGIPAAGNHNGGRIAFGPDGMLYVTTGDAGDRDSAQDLDALSGKILRLTPEGEVPADNPFDDSPVYSYGHRNPQGIAWDAEGGMYASEFGQDTWDELNVIEPGGNYGWPEVEGIADDGDYIDPVQQWRPETASPSGIAVTGSSIVIANLRGERLRTVPLDDLTAGTEQFVGEFGRLRDVVVGPGGDAWILTNNTDGRGDPSDGDDRILRLSLD
;
A
#
# COMPACT_ATOMS: atom_id res chain seq x y z
N MET A 1 6.82 -5.70 -11.84
CA MET A 1 6.96 -4.29 -12.29
C MET A 1 7.24 -3.42 -11.07
N VAL A 2 7.84 -2.25 -11.27
CA VAL A 2 8.19 -1.30 -10.22
C VAL A 2 7.79 0.11 -10.66
N SER A 3 7.20 0.91 -9.77
CA SER A 3 6.88 2.31 -10.02
C SER A 3 8.00 3.23 -9.50
N GLU A 4 8.29 4.28 -10.24
CA GLU A 4 9.09 5.42 -9.78
C GLU A 4 8.16 6.62 -9.53
N ARG A 5 7.98 6.98 -8.25
CA ARG A 5 7.00 8.00 -7.82
C ARG A 5 7.13 9.35 -8.50
N HIS A 6 8.36 9.87 -8.63
CA HIS A 6 8.60 11.22 -9.14
C HIS A 6 8.70 11.30 -10.66
N SER A 7 9.26 10.28 -11.31
CA SER A 7 9.40 10.25 -12.78
C SER A 7 8.16 9.70 -13.47
N ALA A 8 7.19 9.16 -12.71
CA ALA A 8 6.00 8.48 -13.20
C ALA A 8 6.28 7.26 -14.07
N ARG A 9 7.48 6.68 -13.97
CA ARG A 9 7.90 5.53 -14.78
C ARG A 9 7.40 4.24 -14.18
N VAL A 10 6.93 3.35 -15.05
CA VAL A 10 6.71 1.93 -14.76
C VAL A 10 7.84 1.14 -15.40
N LEU A 11 8.53 0.36 -14.58
CA LEU A 11 9.67 -0.45 -14.99
C LEU A 11 9.34 -1.95 -14.89
N GLU A 12 9.86 -2.71 -15.83
CA GLU A 12 9.97 -4.17 -15.76
C GLU A 12 11.41 -4.52 -15.35
N ILE A 13 11.53 -5.40 -14.35
CA ILE A 13 12.81 -5.94 -13.90
C ILE A 13 12.85 -7.40 -14.35
N GLY A 14 13.76 -7.73 -15.26
CA GLY A 14 13.97 -9.07 -15.77
C GLY A 14 14.62 -9.98 -14.73
N GLU A 15 14.59 -11.30 -14.96
CA GLU A 15 15.12 -12.31 -14.03
C GLU A 15 16.61 -12.14 -13.70
N THR A 16 17.39 -11.57 -14.63
CA THR A 16 18.83 -11.28 -14.48
C THR A 16 19.11 -9.86 -14.00
N GLY A 17 18.07 -9.08 -13.67
CA GLY A 17 18.17 -7.70 -13.20
C GLY A 17 18.19 -6.65 -14.32
N GLU A 18 17.97 -7.04 -15.58
CA GLU A 18 17.79 -6.09 -16.68
C GLU A 18 16.59 -5.17 -16.37
N VAL A 19 16.71 -3.88 -16.66
CA VAL A 19 15.64 -2.91 -16.42
C VAL A 19 15.11 -2.40 -17.76
N HIS A 20 13.82 -2.61 -17.98
CA HIS A 20 13.11 -2.13 -19.17
C HIS A 20 12.04 -1.11 -18.75
N GLU A 21 12.01 0.03 -19.43
CA GLU A 21 10.91 0.98 -19.25
C GLU A 21 9.68 0.50 -20.01
N VAL A 22 8.57 0.33 -19.29
CA VAL A 22 7.28 -0.10 -19.86
C VAL A 22 6.49 1.11 -20.34
N ALA A 23 6.42 2.16 -19.50
CA ALA A 23 5.73 3.40 -19.79
C ALA A 23 6.13 4.53 -18.84
N VAL A 24 5.83 5.76 -19.24
CA VAL A 24 5.64 6.91 -18.34
C VAL A 24 4.14 7.15 -18.25
N ILE A 25 3.59 7.24 -17.03
CA ILE A 25 2.16 7.50 -16.83
C ILE A 25 1.91 9.01 -17.00
N ASP A 26 1.21 9.36 -18.06
CA ASP A 26 0.86 10.76 -18.36
C ASP A 26 -0.07 11.36 -17.28
N GLY A 27 0.11 12.64 -17.00
CA GLY A 27 -0.75 13.41 -16.09
C GLY A 27 -0.41 13.27 -14.60
N VAL A 28 0.56 12.44 -14.23
CA VAL A 28 1.06 12.35 -12.85
C VAL A 28 1.68 13.67 -12.42
N GLU A 29 1.29 14.15 -11.24
CA GLU A 29 1.78 15.38 -10.62
C GLU A 29 2.51 15.03 -9.30
N PRO A 30 3.83 14.78 -9.34
CA PRO A 30 4.58 14.41 -8.15
C PRO A 30 4.80 15.62 -7.23
N GLY A 31 4.65 15.41 -5.92
CA GLY A 31 4.87 16.44 -4.92
C GLY A 31 4.63 15.93 -3.51
N GLY A 32 5.56 16.19 -2.59
CA GLY A 32 5.50 15.63 -1.24
C GLY A 32 5.46 14.09 -1.29
N GLU A 33 4.39 13.51 -0.75
CA GLU A 33 4.12 12.06 -0.81
C GLU A 33 3.36 11.63 -2.08
N GLY A 34 2.85 12.56 -2.89
CA GLY A 34 2.14 12.29 -4.14
C GLY A 34 3.05 11.98 -5.33
N GLY A 35 2.46 11.41 -6.39
CA GLY A 35 3.13 10.96 -7.61
C GLY A 35 2.55 9.63 -8.11
N LEU A 36 3.34 8.80 -8.78
CA LEU A 36 2.95 7.42 -9.10
C LEU A 36 3.15 6.53 -7.87
N LEU A 37 2.06 6.02 -7.29
CA LEU A 37 2.07 5.32 -6.00
C LEU A 37 1.97 3.80 -6.24
N GLY A 38 0.80 3.22 -5.98
CA GLY A 38 0.56 1.79 -6.07
C GLY A 38 0.42 1.27 -7.50
N LEU A 39 0.87 0.04 -7.69
CA LEU A 39 0.66 -0.76 -8.89
C LEU A 39 -0.04 -2.06 -8.48
N ALA A 40 -0.97 -2.53 -9.32
CA ALA A 40 -1.51 -3.88 -9.24
C ALA A 40 -1.68 -4.45 -10.65
N VAL A 41 -1.50 -5.76 -10.80
CA VAL A 41 -1.71 -6.44 -12.09
C VAL A 41 -2.76 -7.52 -11.90
N SER A 42 -3.76 -7.53 -12.77
CA SER A 42 -4.78 -8.58 -12.83
C SER A 42 -5.25 -8.78 -14.26
N ASP A 43 -5.45 -10.03 -14.68
CA ASP A 43 -6.00 -10.41 -15.98
C ASP A 43 -5.37 -9.70 -17.21
N GLY A 44 -4.05 -9.46 -17.15
CA GLY A 44 -3.31 -8.81 -18.23
C GLY A 44 -3.48 -7.29 -18.28
N GLU A 45 -4.07 -6.69 -17.25
CA GLU A 45 -4.17 -5.24 -17.07
C GLU A 45 -3.27 -4.75 -15.94
N LEU A 46 -2.68 -3.58 -16.12
CA LEU A 46 -1.98 -2.83 -15.09
C LEU A 46 -2.90 -1.74 -14.54
N PHE A 47 -3.09 -1.77 -13.23
CA PHE A 47 -3.75 -0.73 -12.45
C PHE A 47 -2.68 0.16 -11.82
N THR A 48 -2.90 1.47 -11.89
CA THR A 48 -1.99 2.49 -11.36
C THR A 48 -2.76 3.46 -10.48
N TYR A 49 -2.35 3.60 -9.22
CA TYR A 49 -2.79 4.67 -8.33
C TYR A 49 -1.82 5.84 -8.42
N PHE A 50 -2.31 7.06 -8.66
CA PHE A 50 -1.44 8.23 -8.72
C PHE A 50 -2.15 9.54 -8.41
N THR A 51 -1.35 10.54 -8.03
CA THR A 51 -1.79 11.93 -7.83
C THR A 51 -1.77 12.67 -9.16
N ALA A 52 -2.87 13.34 -9.50
CA ALA A 52 -3.02 14.17 -10.69
C ALA A 52 -4.15 15.18 -10.52
N GLN A 53 -3.90 16.44 -10.91
CA GLN A 53 -4.86 17.55 -10.86
C GLN A 53 -5.37 17.86 -9.44
N GLY A 54 -4.52 17.68 -8.43
CA GLY A 54 -4.86 17.96 -7.04
C GLY A 54 -5.70 16.88 -6.33
N GLU A 55 -5.91 15.74 -6.97
CA GLU A 55 -6.61 14.57 -6.43
C GLU A 55 -5.80 13.29 -6.71
N ASN A 56 -6.17 12.19 -6.09
CA ASN A 56 -5.70 10.85 -6.39
C ASN A 56 -6.73 10.12 -7.25
N ARG A 57 -6.26 9.19 -8.08
CA ARG A 57 -7.11 8.36 -8.94
C ARG A 57 -6.48 6.99 -9.18
N VAL A 58 -7.31 6.04 -9.59
CA VAL A 58 -6.88 4.76 -10.14
C VAL A 58 -7.30 4.67 -11.59
N GLU A 59 -6.36 4.27 -12.43
CA GLU A 59 -6.61 3.94 -13.84
C GLU A 59 -6.11 2.53 -14.14
N ARG A 60 -6.74 1.89 -15.13
CA ARG A 60 -6.28 0.61 -15.70
C ARG A 60 -5.87 0.76 -17.16
N ARG A 61 -4.89 -0.04 -17.57
CA ARG A 61 -4.35 -0.13 -18.94
C ARG A 61 -4.05 -1.58 -19.28
N THR A 62 -4.45 -2.04 -20.46
CA THR A 62 -4.03 -3.37 -20.96
C THR A 62 -2.51 -3.42 -21.15
N ILE A 63 -1.88 -4.50 -20.69
CA ILE A 63 -0.46 -4.78 -20.94
C ILE A 63 -0.33 -5.42 -22.32
N VAL A 64 0.59 -4.90 -23.15
CA VAL A 64 0.79 -5.34 -24.54
C VAL A 64 2.26 -5.69 -24.77
N GLY A 65 2.51 -6.82 -25.42
CA GLY A 65 3.87 -7.29 -25.76
C GLY A 65 4.32 -8.45 -24.87
N ASP A 66 5.59 -8.78 -24.98
CA ASP A 66 6.27 -9.84 -24.22
C ASP A 66 7.33 -9.24 -23.29
N ALA A 67 7.84 -10.05 -22.36
CA ALA A 67 8.87 -9.64 -21.40
C ALA A 67 10.08 -8.97 -22.08
N GLY A 68 10.52 -7.84 -21.54
CA GLY A 68 11.58 -6.98 -22.08
C GLY A 68 11.12 -6.02 -23.18
N GLY A 69 9.85 -6.09 -23.59
CA GLY A 69 9.23 -5.24 -24.62
C GLY A 69 7.79 -4.87 -24.31
N LEU A 70 7.41 -4.87 -23.02
CA LEU A 70 6.06 -4.51 -22.59
C LEU A 70 5.75 -3.05 -22.87
N SER A 71 4.48 -2.77 -23.16
CA SER A 71 3.91 -1.44 -23.32
C SER A 71 2.48 -1.42 -22.77
N LEU A 72 1.89 -0.23 -22.64
CA LEU A 72 0.54 -0.06 -22.11
C LEU A 72 -0.43 0.47 -23.17
N GLY A 73 -1.64 -0.07 -23.16
CA GLY A 73 -2.76 0.43 -23.94
C GLY A 73 -3.34 1.75 -23.39
N PRO A 74 -4.46 2.23 -23.97
CA PRO A 74 -5.12 3.44 -23.49
C PRO A 74 -5.63 3.28 -22.05
N ALA A 75 -5.65 4.39 -21.31
CA ALA A 75 -6.11 4.44 -19.94
C ALA A 75 -7.65 4.42 -19.85
N THR A 76 -8.16 3.70 -18.86
CA THR A 76 -9.56 3.78 -18.41
C THR A 76 -9.57 4.12 -16.92
N VAL A 77 -10.33 5.13 -16.52
CA VAL A 77 -10.50 5.51 -15.11
C VAL A 77 -11.32 4.41 -14.41
N VAL A 78 -10.85 3.99 -13.24
CA VAL A 78 -11.54 3.04 -12.35
C VAL A 78 -12.21 3.81 -11.22
N ILE A 79 -11.50 4.76 -10.61
CA ILE A 79 -12.02 5.70 -9.61
C ILE A 79 -11.18 6.97 -9.62
N ASP A 80 -11.81 8.13 -9.46
CA ASP A 80 -11.19 9.45 -9.29
C ASP A 80 -11.83 10.19 -8.10
N GLY A 81 -11.50 11.48 -7.92
CA GLY A 81 -12.06 12.27 -6.82
C GLY A 81 -11.53 11.91 -5.43
N ILE A 82 -10.53 11.03 -5.31
CA ILE A 82 -9.94 10.69 -4.01
C ILE A 82 -9.12 11.89 -3.54
N PRO A 83 -9.35 12.43 -2.33
CA PRO A 83 -8.58 13.56 -1.84
C PRO A 83 -7.06 13.32 -1.87
N ALA A 84 -6.30 14.35 -2.22
CA ALA A 84 -4.85 14.33 -2.19
C ALA A 84 -4.29 15.55 -1.48
N ALA A 85 -3.13 15.38 -0.85
CA ALA A 85 -2.38 16.45 -0.22
C ALA A 85 -0.87 16.23 -0.35
N GLY A 86 -0.08 17.13 0.22
CA GLY A 86 1.38 16.96 0.29
C GLY A 86 1.81 15.74 1.12
N ASN A 87 0.91 15.17 1.91
CA ASN A 87 1.10 14.04 2.80
C ASN A 87 -0.21 13.25 2.96
N HIS A 88 -0.10 12.00 3.38
CA HIS A 88 -1.21 11.09 3.69
C HIS A 88 -2.10 10.77 2.50
N ASN A 89 -1.48 10.36 1.39
CA ASN A 89 -2.21 9.94 0.20
C ASN A 89 -2.59 8.44 0.22
N GLY A 90 -2.13 7.66 1.20
CA GLY A 90 -2.23 6.20 1.17
C GLY A 90 -1.56 5.64 -0.08
N GLY A 91 -2.38 5.08 -0.98
CA GLY A 91 -1.98 4.80 -2.35
C GLY A 91 -1.54 3.37 -2.60
N ARG A 92 -1.87 2.43 -1.71
CA ARG A 92 -1.74 1.01 -1.99
C ARG A 92 -2.95 0.54 -2.78
N ILE A 93 -2.71 -0.26 -3.80
CA ILE A 93 -3.75 -1.02 -4.50
C ILE A 93 -3.35 -2.48 -4.59
N ALA A 94 -4.32 -3.38 -4.42
CA ALA A 94 -4.12 -4.82 -4.57
C ALA A 94 -5.45 -5.52 -4.85
N PHE A 95 -5.38 -6.68 -5.49
CA PHE A 95 -6.54 -7.54 -5.69
C PHE A 95 -6.69 -8.50 -4.52
N GLY A 96 -7.88 -8.54 -3.93
CA GLY A 96 -8.22 -9.50 -2.90
C GLY A 96 -8.51 -10.90 -3.47
N PRO A 97 -8.63 -11.92 -2.61
CA PRO A 97 -8.95 -13.29 -3.03
C PRO A 97 -10.35 -13.43 -3.65
N ASP A 98 -11.21 -12.43 -3.49
CA ASP A 98 -12.53 -12.29 -4.10
C ASP A 98 -12.49 -11.70 -5.53
N GLY A 99 -11.30 -11.34 -6.03
CA GLY A 99 -11.11 -10.72 -7.34
C GLY A 99 -11.47 -9.23 -7.39
N MET A 100 -11.75 -8.59 -6.25
CA MET A 100 -12.02 -7.16 -6.17
C MET A 100 -10.74 -6.36 -6.00
N LEU A 101 -10.76 -5.12 -6.48
CA LEU A 101 -9.70 -4.16 -6.27
C LEU A 101 -9.89 -3.45 -4.93
N TYR A 102 -8.89 -3.51 -4.08
CA TYR A 102 -8.84 -2.76 -2.83
C TYR A 102 -7.90 -1.58 -2.95
N VAL A 103 -8.31 -0.43 -2.43
CA VAL A 103 -7.60 0.85 -2.57
C VAL A 103 -7.47 1.50 -1.19
N THR A 104 -6.24 1.72 -0.72
CA THR A 104 -6.00 2.44 0.52
C THR A 104 -5.91 3.93 0.25
N THR A 105 -6.60 4.73 1.07
CA THR A 105 -6.60 6.19 0.97
C THR A 105 -6.27 6.79 2.34
N GLY A 106 -5.32 7.72 2.38
CA GLY A 106 -5.05 8.48 3.59
C GLY A 106 -6.06 9.61 3.79
N ASP A 107 -6.02 10.26 4.95
CA ASP A 107 -6.91 11.36 5.33
C ASP A 107 -6.64 12.67 4.58
N ALA A 108 -5.55 12.74 3.78
CA ALA A 108 -5.10 13.94 3.07
C ALA A 108 -4.98 15.19 3.97
N GLY A 109 -4.76 15.00 5.28
CA GLY A 109 -4.70 16.06 6.28
C GLY A 109 -6.05 16.57 6.79
N ASP A 110 -7.17 16.11 6.24
CA ASP A 110 -8.52 16.36 6.76
C ASP A 110 -8.96 15.17 7.63
N ARG A 111 -8.61 15.24 8.91
CA ARG A 111 -8.77 14.12 9.84
C ARG A 111 -10.21 13.68 10.01
N ASP A 112 -11.13 14.64 10.07
CA ASP A 112 -12.55 14.37 10.33
C ASP A 112 -13.17 13.57 9.17
N SER A 113 -12.62 13.71 7.95
CA SER A 113 -13.06 12.94 6.79
C SER A 113 -12.87 11.42 6.95
N ALA A 114 -11.96 10.96 7.82
CA ALA A 114 -11.76 9.54 8.08
C ALA A 114 -13.02 8.87 8.67
N GLN A 115 -13.79 9.62 9.47
CA GLN A 115 -15.06 9.18 10.06
C GLN A 115 -16.28 9.42 9.15
N ASP A 116 -16.15 10.26 8.12
CA ASP A 116 -17.22 10.52 7.15
C ASP A 116 -17.30 9.41 6.09
N LEU A 117 -18.41 8.69 6.03
CA LEU A 117 -18.65 7.61 5.07
C LEU A 117 -18.97 8.12 3.65
N ASP A 118 -19.31 9.41 3.50
CA ASP A 118 -19.50 10.04 2.20
C ASP A 118 -18.17 10.52 1.58
N ALA A 119 -17.08 10.47 2.36
CA ALA A 119 -15.73 10.83 1.91
C ALA A 119 -14.92 9.60 1.44
N LEU A 120 -14.00 9.83 0.50
CA LEU A 120 -13.07 8.80 -0.02
C LEU A 120 -11.72 8.80 0.69
N SER A 121 -11.46 9.71 1.63
CA SER A 121 -10.22 9.82 2.40
C SER A 121 -10.29 9.10 3.74
N GLY A 122 -9.16 8.56 4.19
CA GLY A 122 -9.07 7.78 5.42
C GLY A 122 -9.84 6.46 5.38
N LYS A 123 -9.77 5.76 4.24
CA LYS A 123 -10.54 4.54 3.95
C LYS A 123 -9.66 3.41 3.43
N ILE A 124 -10.19 2.20 3.51
CA ILE A 124 -9.93 1.16 2.50
C ILE A 124 -11.20 1.07 1.66
N LEU A 125 -11.06 1.25 0.35
CA LEU A 125 -12.14 1.13 -0.63
C LEU A 125 -12.09 -0.25 -1.29
N ARG A 126 -13.24 -0.76 -1.74
CA ARG A 126 -13.38 -2.02 -2.48
C ARG A 126 -14.28 -1.81 -3.70
N LEU A 127 -13.75 -2.16 -4.87
CA LEU A 127 -14.34 -1.92 -6.19
C LEU A 127 -14.22 -3.18 -7.05
N THR A 128 -15.09 -3.33 -8.05
CA THR A 128 -14.81 -4.26 -9.15
C THR A 128 -13.60 -3.76 -9.96
N PRO A 129 -12.94 -4.61 -10.77
CA PRO A 129 -11.89 -4.15 -11.70
C PRO A 129 -12.36 -3.05 -12.66
N GLU A 130 -13.67 -3.00 -12.95
CA GLU A 130 -14.31 -2.00 -13.79
C GLU A 130 -14.59 -0.67 -13.07
N GLY A 131 -14.47 -0.61 -11.74
CA GLY A 131 -14.76 0.59 -10.94
C GLY A 131 -16.17 0.67 -10.37
N GLU A 132 -16.95 -0.40 -10.45
CA GLU A 132 -18.29 -0.45 -9.86
C GLU A 132 -18.22 -0.85 -8.38
N VAL A 133 -19.20 -0.41 -7.59
CA VAL A 133 -19.35 -0.83 -6.18
C VAL A 133 -19.89 -2.27 -6.14
N PRO A 134 -19.19 -3.23 -5.49
CA PRO A 134 -19.71 -4.58 -5.32
C PRO A 134 -21.01 -4.59 -4.49
N ALA A 135 -21.98 -5.43 -4.87
CA ALA A 135 -23.28 -5.48 -4.22
C ALA A 135 -23.25 -6.01 -2.77
N ASP A 136 -22.13 -6.63 -2.36
CA ASP A 136 -21.87 -7.15 -1.02
C ASP A 136 -20.96 -6.22 -0.19
N ASN A 137 -20.76 -4.96 -0.61
CA ASN A 137 -20.05 -3.99 0.22
C ASN A 137 -20.82 -3.67 1.51
N PRO A 138 -20.12 -3.29 2.59
CA PRO A 138 -20.73 -3.10 3.91
C PRO A 138 -21.62 -1.86 4.01
N PHE A 139 -21.47 -0.89 3.10
CA PHE A 139 -22.25 0.33 3.06
C PHE A 139 -22.97 0.46 1.70
N ASP A 140 -24.26 0.76 1.74
CA ASP A 140 -25.12 0.82 0.55
C ASP A 140 -24.59 1.85 -0.47
N ASP A 141 -24.46 1.43 -1.72
CA ASP A 141 -23.99 2.25 -2.86
C ASP A 141 -22.67 3.00 -2.61
N SER A 142 -21.81 2.49 -1.73
CA SER A 142 -20.54 3.12 -1.34
C SER A 142 -19.34 2.19 -1.59
N PRO A 143 -18.22 2.71 -2.12
CA PRO A 143 -17.00 1.92 -2.27
C PRO A 143 -16.28 1.68 -0.94
N VAL A 144 -16.69 2.31 0.16
CA VAL A 144 -16.04 2.14 1.46
C VAL A 144 -16.14 0.69 1.93
N TYR A 145 -15.00 0.09 2.26
CA TYR A 145 -14.90 -1.24 2.86
C TYR A 145 -14.60 -1.14 4.35
N SER A 146 -13.66 -0.28 4.75
CA SER A 146 -13.40 0.11 6.14
C SER A 146 -13.03 1.58 6.23
N TYR A 147 -13.19 2.16 7.42
CA TYR A 147 -13.02 3.60 7.65
C TYR A 147 -12.35 3.88 9.00
N GLY A 148 -12.11 5.16 9.29
CA GLY A 148 -11.35 5.56 10.48
C GLY A 148 -9.86 5.27 10.33
N HIS A 149 -9.32 5.41 9.12
CA HIS A 149 -7.90 5.28 8.85
C HIS A 149 -7.24 6.66 8.69
N ARG A 150 -5.99 6.78 9.12
CA ARG A 150 -5.12 7.94 8.91
C ARG A 150 -4.35 7.85 7.60
N ASN A 151 -3.49 6.84 7.45
CA ASN A 151 -2.63 6.70 6.27
C ASN A 151 -2.15 5.25 6.05
N PRO A 152 -3.05 4.35 5.61
CA PRO A 152 -2.73 2.95 5.34
C PRO A 152 -1.83 2.80 4.10
N GLN A 153 -0.67 2.17 4.28
CA GLN A 153 0.41 2.10 3.28
C GLN A 153 0.58 0.72 2.63
N GLY A 154 0.01 -0.32 3.22
CA GLY A 154 0.12 -1.69 2.75
C GLY A 154 -1.13 -2.48 3.12
N ILE A 155 -1.53 -3.40 2.24
CA ILE A 155 -2.55 -4.41 2.49
C ILE A 155 -2.10 -5.76 1.91
N ALA A 156 -2.42 -6.85 2.59
CA ALA A 156 -2.17 -8.21 2.14
C ALA A 156 -3.19 -9.17 2.75
N TRP A 157 -3.34 -10.37 2.17
CA TRP A 157 -4.28 -11.39 2.64
C TRP A 157 -3.56 -12.68 3.01
N ASP A 158 -4.04 -13.37 4.03
CA ASP A 158 -3.71 -14.78 4.27
C ASP A 158 -4.50 -15.74 3.36
N ALA A 159 -4.24 -17.03 3.51
CA ALA A 159 -4.87 -18.06 2.69
C ALA A 159 -6.37 -18.27 3.03
N GLU A 160 -6.78 -17.87 4.23
CA GLU A 160 -8.15 -17.91 4.72
C GLU A 160 -8.97 -16.69 4.27
N GLY A 161 -8.31 -15.66 3.71
CA GLY A 161 -8.92 -14.42 3.25
C GLY A 161 -8.96 -13.30 4.29
N GLY A 162 -8.29 -13.46 5.42
CA GLY A 162 -8.05 -12.40 6.40
C GLY A 162 -7.14 -11.33 5.81
N MET A 163 -7.61 -10.08 5.82
CA MET A 163 -6.86 -8.93 5.32
C MET A 163 -6.08 -8.27 6.47
N TYR A 164 -4.83 -7.93 6.21
CA TYR A 164 -3.96 -7.20 7.14
C TYR A 164 -3.55 -5.88 6.50
N ALA A 165 -3.50 -4.82 7.30
CA ALA A 165 -3.04 -3.50 6.84
C ALA A 165 -1.93 -2.95 7.75
N SER A 166 -0.91 -2.37 7.11
CA SER A 166 0.13 -1.58 7.78
C SER A 166 -0.17 -0.09 7.62
N GLU A 167 -0.11 0.64 8.74
CA GLU A 167 -0.61 2.01 8.77
C GLU A 167 0.29 2.97 9.54
N PHE A 168 0.46 4.18 9.00
CA PHE A 168 1.16 5.27 9.67
C PHE A 168 0.21 6.02 10.61
N GLY A 169 0.56 6.03 11.90
CA GLY A 169 -0.02 6.94 12.89
C GLY A 169 0.48 8.36 12.75
N GLN A 170 0.05 9.22 13.68
CA GLN A 170 0.51 10.59 13.75
C GLN A 170 1.83 10.68 14.50
N ASP A 171 1.75 10.74 15.83
CA ASP A 171 2.89 10.94 16.72
C ASP A 171 3.01 9.82 17.73
N THR A 172 1.95 9.03 17.95
CA THR A 172 1.89 8.09 19.06
C THR A 172 2.14 6.66 18.58
N TRP A 173 1.37 6.17 17.61
CA TRP A 173 1.31 4.75 17.26
C TRP A 173 1.11 4.52 15.76
N ASP A 174 2.09 3.87 15.14
CA ASP A 174 1.88 3.14 13.88
C ASP A 174 1.29 1.76 14.17
N GLU A 175 0.59 1.18 13.19
CA GLU A 175 -0.30 0.04 13.44
C GLU A 175 -0.13 -1.11 12.45
N LEU A 176 -0.43 -2.31 12.93
CA LEU A 176 -0.82 -3.46 12.14
C LEU A 176 -2.28 -3.79 12.49
N ASN A 177 -3.15 -3.71 11.50
CA ASN A 177 -4.58 -3.91 11.64
C ASN A 177 -5.02 -5.22 10.96
N VAL A 178 -5.99 -5.92 11.56
CA VAL A 178 -6.76 -6.97 10.89
C VAL A 178 -8.05 -6.32 10.39
N ILE A 179 -8.25 -6.32 9.07
CA ILE A 179 -9.30 -5.55 8.43
C ILE A 179 -10.61 -6.34 8.37
N GLU A 180 -11.67 -5.75 8.95
CA GLU A 180 -13.04 -6.27 8.92
C GLU A 180 -13.94 -5.41 8.01
N PRO A 181 -14.83 -6.02 7.20
CA PRO A 181 -15.82 -5.26 6.42
C PRO A 181 -16.70 -4.40 7.33
N GLY A 182 -16.78 -3.10 7.05
CA GLY A 182 -17.53 -2.12 7.82
C GLY A 182 -16.83 -1.64 9.10
N GLY A 183 -15.62 -2.11 9.36
CA GLY A 183 -14.86 -1.78 10.56
C GLY A 183 -14.47 -0.30 10.65
N ASN A 184 -14.55 0.25 11.86
CA ASN A 184 -14.05 1.58 12.21
C ASN A 184 -12.72 1.44 12.97
N TYR A 185 -11.63 1.92 12.40
CA TYR A 185 -10.29 1.88 12.99
C TYR A 185 -9.98 3.13 13.83
N GLY A 186 -10.98 3.99 14.03
CA GLY A 186 -11.03 4.96 15.11
C GLY A 186 -10.30 6.27 14.86
N TRP A 187 -9.43 6.40 13.85
CA TRP A 187 -8.82 7.69 13.53
C TRP A 187 -9.90 8.72 13.12
N PRO A 188 -9.87 9.97 13.64
CA PRO A 188 -8.88 10.55 14.56
C PRO A 188 -9.29 10.53 16.03
N GLU A 189 -10.42 9.92 16.38
CA GLU A 189 -10.94 9.86 17.75
C GLU A 189 -10.01 9.06 18.67
N VAL A 190 -9.41 7.99 18.12
CA VAL A 190 -8.36 7.19 18.78
C VAL A 190 -7.17 6.95 17.85
N GLU A 191 -6.01 6.66 18.45
CA GLU A 191 -4.77 6.29 17.78
C GLU A 191 -4.16 5.13 18.61
N GLY A 192 -3.94 3.97 18.00
CA GLY A 192 -3.55 2.73 18.67
C GLY A 192 -4.68 2.05 19.46
N ILE A 193 -4.30 1.08 20.29
CA ILE A 193 -5.19 0.33 21.19
C ILE A 193 -5.83 1.28 22.20
N ALA A 194 -7.15 1.42 22.11
CA ALA A 194 -7.96 2.27 22.97
C ALA A 194 -8.82 1.47 23.97
N ASP A 195 -9.01 0.17 23.75
CA ASP A 195 -9.93 -0.68 24.53
C ASP A 195 -11.37 -0.11 24.55
N ASP A 196 -11.79 0.50 23.44
CA ASP A 196 -13.14 1.09 23.25
C ASP A 196 -13.93 0.27 22.22
N GLY A 197 -15.13 -0.19 22.60
CA GLY A 197 -15.95 -1.08 21.78
C GLY A 197 -16.55 -0.43 20.54
N ASP A 198 -16.42 0.88 20.40
CA ASP A 198 -16.83 1.61 19.18
C ASP A 198 -15.79 1.51 18.05
N TYR A 199 -14.56 1.08 18.35
CA TYR A 199 -13.45 0.98 17.40
C TYR A 199 -12.79 -0.41 17.39
N ILE A 200 -12.14 -0.76 16.29
CA ILE A 200 -11.34 -1.98 16.16
C ILE A 200 -9.89 -1.64 16.47
N ASP A 201 -9.37 -2.20 17.56
CA ASP A 201 -7.98 -2.01 17.96
C ASP A 201 -6.99 -2.74 17.02
N PRO A 202 -5.79 -2.18 16.79
CA PRO A 202 -4.74 -2.85 16.05
C PRO A 202 -4.20 -4.06 16.83
N VAL A 203 -3.74 -5.09 16.11
CA VAL A 203 -3.14 -6.28 16.73
C VAL A 203 -1.69 -6.04 17.19
N GLN A 204 -1.00 -5.07 16.58
CA GLN A 204 0.26 -4.52 17.07
C GLN A 204 0.33 -3.02 16.83
N GLN A 205 1.07 -2.33 17.70
CA GLN A 205 1.38 -0.93 17.53
C GLN A 205 2.85 -0.63 17.86
N TRP A 206 3.41 0.36 17.19
CA TRP A 206 4.82 0.74 17.34
C TRP A 206 4.99 2.25 17.37
N ARG A 207 6.08 2.73 17.96
CA ARG A 207 6.41 4.17 17.91
C ARG A 207 6.83 4.56 16.49
N PRO A 208 6.36 5.68 15.93
CA PRO A 208 6.73 6.10 14.58
C PRO A 208 8.23 6.23 14.32
N GLU A 209 9.03 6.54 15.35
CA GLU A 209 10.49 6.62 15.27
C GLU A 209 11.19 5.27 15.05
N THR A 210 10.57 4.15 15.43
CA THR A 210 11.12 2.80 15.24
C THR A 210 10.36 1.98 14.19
N ALA A 211 9.37 2.58 13.50
CA ALA A 211 8.54 1.89 12.53
C ALA A 211 8.37 2.71 11.22
N SER A 212 7.24 3.38 11.06
CA SER A 212 6.67 3.78 9.77
C SER A 212 6.50 2.57 8.85
N PRO A 213 5.53 1.67 9.16
CA PRO A 213 5.29 0.42 8.43
C PRO A 213 4.64 0.70 7.07
N SER A 214 5.31 0.29 6.01
CA SER A 214 4.99 0.64 4.63
C SER A 214 4.39 -0.56 3.89
N GLY A 215 5.09 -1.14 2.91
CA GLY A 215 4.63 -2.39 2.28
C GLY A 215 4.53 -3.56 3.24
N ILE A 216 3.58 -4.44 2.95
CA ILE A 216 3.25 -5.65 3.71
C ILE A 216 3.00 -6.80 2.74
N ALA A 217 3.43 -8.00 3.12
CA ALA A 217 3.15 -9.22 2.39
C ALA A 217 2.85 -10.35 3.39
N VAL A 218 1.95 -11.26 3.03
CA VAL A 218 1.76 -12.52 3.77
C VAL A 218 2.52 -13.63 3.06
N THR A 219 3.34 -14.34 3.81
CA THR A 219 4.24 -15.40 3.35
C THR A 219 3.96 -16.68 4.11
N GLY A 220 3.19 -17.61 3.54
CA GLY A 220 2.89 -18.90 4.17
C GLY A 220 2.26 -18.73 5.56
N SER A 221 3.07 -18.76 6.61
CA SER A 221 2.68 -18.65 8.02
C SER A 221 2.96 -17.29 8.68
N SER A 222 3.45 -16.28 7.94
CA SER A 222 3.91 -15.02 8.54
C SER A 222 3.49 -13.80 7.73
N ILE A 223 3.34 -12.67 8.40
CA ILE A 223 3.21 -11.34 7.82
C ILE A 223 4.61 -10.70 7.84
N VAL A 224 5.04 -10.14 6.72
CA VAL A 224 6.31 -9.43 6.56
C VAL A 224 6.03 -7.97 6.23
N ILE A 225 6.67 -7.04 6.95
CA ILE A 225 6.37 -5.61 6.90
C ILE A 225 7.67 -4.80 6.72
N ALA A 226 7.76 -4.03 5.64
CA ALA A 226 8.85 -3.10 5.37
C ALA A 226 8.68 -1.82 6.20
N ASN A 227 9.70 -1.38 6.94
CA ASN A 227 9.62 -0.17 7.77
C ASN A 227 10.58 0.91 7.26
N LEU A 228 10.06 2.13 7.10
CA LEU A 228 10.81 3.27 6.57
C LEU A 228 11.70 3.92 7.63
N ARG A 229 11.13 4.54 8.68
CA ARG A 229 11.91 5.26 9.72
C ARG A 229 12.63 4.29 10.65
N GLY A 230 12.01 3.14 10.90
CA GLY A 230 12.61 2.07 11.69
C GLY A 230 13.75 1.35 10.98
N GLU A 231 13.89 1.53 9.65
CA GLU A 231 14.94 0.94 8.82
C GLU A 231 15.12 -0.57 9.07
N ARG A 232 14.01 -1.32 9.01
CA ARG A 232 14.01 -2.76 9.32
C ARG A 232 12.89 -3.49 8.61
N LEU A 233 13.05 -4.80 8.52
CA LEU A 233 11.97 -5.71 8.15
C LEU A 233 11.39 -6.31 9.44
N ARG A 234 10.07 -6.28 9.59
CA ARG A 234 9.37 -6.96 10.70
C ARG A 234 8.71 -8.21 10.16
N THR A 235 8.75 -9.30 10.93
CA THR A 235 8.06 -10.55 10.62
C THR A 235 7.19 -10.95 11.81
N VAL A 236 5.88 -11.09 11.58
CA VAL A 236 4.85 -11.40 12.57
C VAL A 236 4.23 -12.76 12.22
N PRO A 237 4.28 -13.77 13.10
CA PRO A 237 3.62 -15.06 12.84
C PRO A 237 2.09 -14.92 12.77
N LEU A 238 1.44 -15.59 11.82
CA LEU A 238 -0.02 -15.57 11.69
C LEU A 238 -0.73 -16.30 12.86
N ASP A 239 -0.06 -17.27 13.48
CA ASP A 239 -0.59 -18.03 14.62
C ASP A 239 -0.44 -17.31 15.97
N ASP A 240 0.37 -16.25 16.02
CA ASP A 240 0.54 -15.36 17.17
C ASP A 240 0.86 -13.93 16.71
N LEU A 241 -0.20 -13.17 16.44
CA LEU A 241 -0.09 -11.77 16.01
C LEU A 241 0.47 -10.84 17.10
N THR A 242 0.71 -11.31 18.33
CA THR A 242 1.36 -10.51 19.39
C THR A 242 2.89 -10.63 19.36
N ALA A 243 3.41 -11.65 18.66
CA ALA A 243 4.84 -11.90 18.51
C ALA A 243 5.41 -11.19 17.28
N GLY A 244 6.73 -10.99 17.26
CA GLY A 244 7.40 -10.48 16.08
C GLY A 244 8.92 -10.56 16.19
N THR A 245 9.58 -10.67 15.05
CA THR A 245 11.03 -10.55 14.93
C THR A 245 11.40 -9.39 14.01
N GLU A 246 12.60 -8.85 14.21
CA GLU A 246 13.15 -7.75 13.41
C GLU A 246 14.41 -8.23 12.69
N GLN A 247 14.50 -7.93 11.40
CA GLN A 247 15.64 -8.28 10.54
C GLN A 247 16.16 -7.02 9.83
N PHE A 248 17.43 -7.07 9.42
CA PHE A 248 18.08 -6.00 8.64
C PHE A 248 18.05 -4.61 9.28
N VAL A 249 18.04 -4.55 10.61
CA VAL A 249 17.93 -3.30 11.37
C VAL A 249 19.11 -2.37 11.03
N GLY A 250 18.82 -1.27 10.35
CA GLY A 250 19.79 -0.26 9.88
C GLY A 250 20.71 -0.75 8.75
N GLU A 251 20.51 -1.95 8.20
CA GLU A 251 21.44 -2.54 7.22
C GLU A 251 21.26 -1.98 5.81
N PHE A 252 20.00 -1.77 5.39
CA PHE A 252 19.64 -1.31 4.05
C PHE A 252 18.97 0.07 4.05
N GLY A 253 18.91 0.72 5.20
CA GLY A 253 18.17 1.97 5.39
C GLY A 253 16.66 1.75 5.31
N ARG A 254 15.97 2.67 4.61
CA ARG A 254 14.52 2.76 4.55
C ARG A 254 13.95 1.69 3.63
N LEU A 255 13.13 0.78 4.17
CA LEU A 255 12.43 -0.23 3.38
C LEU A 255 11.02 0.25 3.03
N ARG A 256 10.67 0.27 1.74
CA ARG A 256 9.41 0.82 1.21
C ARG A 256 8.37 -0.23 0.88
N ASP A 257 8.80 -1.34 0.29
CA ASP A 257 7.85 -2.35 -0.14
C ASP A 257 8.39 -3.75 0.09
N VAL A 258 7.47 -4.69 0.28
CA VAL A 258 7.75 -6.11 0.28
C VAL A 258 6.63 -6.83 -0.45
N VAL A 259 6.98 -7.71 -1.38
CA VAL A 259 6.04 -8.54 -2.14
C VAL A 259 6.54 -9.98 -2.20
N VAL A 260 5.63 -10.94 -2.29
CA VAL A 260 6.00 -12.34 -2.57
C VAL A 260 6.18 -12.49 -4.07
N GLY A 261 7.39 -12.87 -4.49
CA GLY A 261 7.71 -13.04 -5.89
C GLY A 261 7.43 -14.45 -6.41
N PRO A 262 7.62 -14.67 -7.73
CA PRO A 262 7.52 -15.98 -8.34
C PRO A 262 8.53 -16.95 -7.69
N GLY A 263 8.03 -18.01 -7.05
CA GLY A 263 8.84 -18.98 -6.31
C GLY A 263 8.76 -18.88 -4.78
N GLY A 264 8.04 -17.90 -4.24
CA GLY A 264 7.76 -17.79 -2.81
C GLY A 264 8.77 -16.94 -2.02
N ASP A 265 9.84 -16.47 -2.65
CA ASP A 265 10.79 -15.55 -2.02
C ASP A 265 10.16 -14.16 -1.82
N ALA A 266 10.56 -13.47 -0.75
CA ALA A 266 10.20 -12.07 -0.54
C ALA A 266 11.14 -11.15 -1.33
N TRP A 267 10.56 -10.17 -2.03
CA TRP A 267 11.28 -9.12 -2.73
C TRP A 267 11.03 -7.79 -2.03
N ILE A 268 12.11 -7.10 -1.67
CA ILE A 268 12.07 -5.90 -0.82
C ILE A 268 12.64 -4.72 -1.59
N LEU A 269 11.93 -3.59 -1.59
CA LEU A 269 12.36 -2.33 -2.22
C LEU A 269 12.89 -1.36 -1.15
N THR A 270 14.09 -0.80 -1.35
CA THR A 270 14.60 0.30 -0.52
C THR A 270 14.15 1.66 -1.05
N ASN A 271 14.21 2.69 -0.21
CA ASN A 271 13.75 4.04 -0.54
C ASN A 271 14.55 5.12 0.23
N ASN A 272 15.86 5.08 0.07
CA ASN A 272 16.84 5.98 0.69
C ASN A 272 16.91 7.32 -0.04
N THR A 273 16.50 7.39 -1.32
CA THR A 273 16.60 8.59 -2.16
C THR A 273 15.36 9.50 -2.13
N ASP A 274 14.39 9.25 -1.23
CA ASP A 274 13.14 10.02 -1.14
C ASP A 274 13.25 11.39 -0.46
N GLY A 275 14.46 11.80 -0.09
CA GLY A 275 14.72 13.03 0.66
C GLY A 275 14.53 12.91 2.17
N ARG A 276 14.19 11.71 2.68
CA ARG A 276 14.10 11.42 4.13
C ARG A 276 15.17 10.43 4.61
N GLY A 277 15.89 9.76 3.72
CA GLY A 277 17.02 8.88 4.04
C GLY A 277 18.37 9.56 3.95
N ASP A 278 19.43 8.77 4.18
CA ASP A 278 20.83 9.13 3.96
C ASP A 278 21.38 8.30 2.77
N PRO A 279 21.22 8.79 1.52
CA PRO A 279 21.55 8.00 0.32
C PRO A 279 23.03 7.62 0.26
N SER A 280 23.30 6.37 -0.14
CA SER A 280 24.63 5.90 -0.48
C SER A 280 24.76 5.62 -1.97
N ASP A 281 26.00 5.54 -2.47
CA ASP A 281 26.26 5.11 -3.85
C ASP A 281 25.62 3.74 -4.11
N GLY A 282 24.80 3.65 -5.15
CA GLY A 282 24.08 2.43 -5.54
C GLY A 282 22.72 2.24 -4.88
N ASP A 283 22.17 3.24 -4.21
CA ASP A 283 20.74 3.29 -3.88
C ASP A 283 19.90 3.81 -5.06
N ASP A 284 18.64 3.41 -5.22
CA ASP A 284 17.87 2.43 -4.42
C ASP A 284 17.97 0.99 -4.97
N ARG A 285 17.64 0.00 -4.13
CA ARG A 285 17.87 -1.44 -4.39
C ARG A 285 16.59 -2.25 -4.31
N ILE A 286 16.59 -3.35 -5.05
CA ILE A 286 15.65 -4.46 -4.90
C ILE A 286 16.43 -5.64 -4.32
N LEU A 287 16.00 -6.10 -3.15
CA LEU A 287 16.60 -7.22 -2.42
C LEU A 287 15.71 -8.44 -2.56
N ARG A 288 16.33 -9.62 -2.61
CA ARG A 288 15.62 -10.91 -2.59
C ARG A 288 15.97 -11.64 -1.31
N LEU A 289 14.96 -12.02 -0.55
CA LEU A 289 15.06 -12.79 0.68
C LEU A 289 14.42 -14.15 0.47
N SER A 290 15.23 -15.21 0.60
CA SER A 290 14.70 -16.58 0.70
C SER A 290 13.94 -16.73 2.00
N LEU A 291 12.72 -17.25 1.90
CA LEU A 291 11.92 -17.63 3.04
C LEU A 291 12.08 -19.15 3.20
N ASP A 292 12.84 -19.55 4.22
CA ASP A 292 13.08 -20.97 4.55
C ASP A 292 11.81 -21.68 5.06
#